data_AF-A0A2R4XEZ8-F1
#
_entry.id   AF-A0A2R4XEZ8-F1
#
_cell.length_a   1.000
_cell.length_b   1.000
_cell.length_c   1.000
_cell.angle_alpha   90.00
_cell.angle_beta   90.00
_cell.angle_gamma   90.00
#
_symmetry.space_group_name_H-M   'P 1'
#
loop_
_entity.id
_entity.type
_entity.pdbx_description
1 polymer ?
#
loop_
_entity_poly.entity_id
_entity_poly.type
_entity_poly.pdbx_seq_one_letter_code
_entity_poly.pdbx_strand_id
1 'polypeptide(L)'
;MWNWIDAWNWTVDLVSSALPGVIVGSAVAGIAARSTSKYLDKKAENVATKQDIKEITQKIEEAKQPFFELQEQVKGFHQLRFAAIDRRLQAHQDAFVFWVKLLNNVHSEKQKKMQVIGECQEFWQRNCLYLEPTVRDAFTEVQFAVQTHDFHMGQLGEEKTSANWDKIMDFPTVLFNAIKLTPISQENLEKVRQHAAETNKANSAP
;
A
#
# COMPACT_ATOMS: atom_id res chain seq x y z
N MET A 1 33.10 -107.03 -26.48
CA MET A 1 33.51 -106.70 -25.11
C MET A 1 33.99 -105.26 -25.12
N TRP A 2 33.23 -104.37 -24.47
CA TRP A 2 33.50 -102.93 -24.42
C TRP A 2 34.40 -102.63 -23.22
N ASN A 3 35.46 -101.85 -23.47
CA ASN A 3 36.55 -101.60 -22.52
C ASN A 3 36.19 -100.43 -21.60
N TRP A 4 36.27 -100.65 -20.28
CA TRP A 4 35.81 -99.72 -19.23
C TRP A 4 36.73 -98.52 -18.97
N ILE A 5 37.84 -98.37 -19.72
CA ILE A 5 38.87 -97.34 -19.49
C ILE A 5 38.53 -96.02 -20.19
N ASP A 6 37.70 -96.03 -21.24
CA ASP A 6 37.42 -94.81 -22.03
C ASP A 6 36.31 -93.92 -21.40
N ALA A 7 35.59 -94.41 -20.41
CA ALA A 7 34.53 -93.65 -19.71
C ALA A 7 35.09 -92.70 -18.63
N TRP A 8 36.33 -92.90 -18.17
CA TRP A 8 36.91 -92.11 -17.09
C TRP A 8 37.63 -90.85 -17.59
N ASN A 9 38.16 -90.84 -18.82
CA ASN A 9 38.87 -89.68 -19.37
C ASN A 9 37.96 -88.54 -19.86
N TRP A 10 36.69 -88.81 -20.21
CA TRP A 10 35.78 -87.76 -20.68
C TRP A 10 35.12 -86.93 -19.56
N THR A 11 35.17 -87.40 -18.31
CA THR A 11 34.59 -86.69 -17.16
C THR A 11 35.57 -85.73 -16.47
N VAL A 12 36.88 -85.95 -16.63
CA VAL A 12 37.92 -85.07 -16.06
C VAL A 12 38.17 -83.84 -16.93
N ASP A 13 38.00 -83.93 -18.25
CA ASP A 13 38.19 -82.79 -19.17
C ASP A 13 37.04 -81.77 -19.17
N LEU A 14 35.85 -82.13 -18.66
CA LEU A 14 34.70 -81.23 -18.61
C LEU A 14 34.68 -80.34 -17.34
N VAL A 15 35.50 -80.67 -16.33
CA VAL A 15 35.54 -79.96 -15.03
C VAL A 15 36.74 -79.00 -14.95
N SER A 16 37.80 -79.17 -15.75
CA SER A 16 39.01 -78.33 -15.67
C SER A 16 38.93 -77.00 -16.44
N SER A 17 37.95 -76.82 -17.34
CA SER A 17 37.89 -75.66 -18.25
C SER A 17 36.85 -74.58 -17.91
N ALA A 18 36.00 -74.78 -16.89
CA ALA A 18 34.86 -73.89 -16.62
C ALA A 18 35.06 -72.89 -15.44
N LEU A 19 36.12 -73.02 -14.65
CA LEU A 19 36.27 -72.23 -13.41
C LEU A 19 36.83 -70.79 -13.59
N PRO A 20 37.71 -70.48 -14.57
CA PRO A 20 38.24 -69.11 -14.70
C PRO A 20 37.23 -68.08 -15.19
N GLY A 21 36.26 -68.48 -16.03
CA GLY A 21 35.31 -67.56 -16.67
C GLY A 21 34.25 -66.99 -15.72
N VAL A 22 33.82 -67.77 -14.73
CA VAL A 22 32.76 -67.37 -13.78
C VAL A 22 33.24 -66.31 -12.78
N ILE A 23 34.51 -66.36 -12.39
CA ILE A 23 35.10 -65.40 -11.43
C ILE A 23 35.36 -64.04 -12.10
N VAL A 24 35.81 -64.04 -13.35
CA VAL A 24 36.04 -62.78 -14.10
C VAL A 24 34.72 -62.13 -14.50
N GLY A 25 33.72 -62.91 -14.94
CA GLY A 25 32.39 -62.40 -15.28
C GLY A 25 31.67 -61.76 -14.09
N SER A 26 31.77 -62.36 -12.90
CA SER A 26 31.15 -61.83 -11.68
C SER A 26 31.85 -60.57 -11.16
N ALA A 27 33.18 -60.46 -11.29
CA ALA A 27 33.92 -59.25 -10.92
C ALA A 27 33.55 -58.04 -11.80
N VAL A 28 33.45 -58.23 -13.12
CA VAL A 28 33.06 -57.15 -14.06
C VAL A 28 31.60 -56.74 -13.87
N ALA A 29 30.69 -57.71 -13.67
CA ALA A 29 29.29 -57.42 -13.36
C ALA A 29 29.13 -56.65 -12.04
N GLY A 30 29.91 -57.00 -11.01
CA GLY A 30 29.90 -56.29 -9.72
C GLY A 30 30.41 -54.85 -9.80
N ILE A 31 31.42 -54.58 -10.64
CA ILE A 31 31.95 -53.23 -10.86
C ILE A 31 30.96 -52.38 -11.68
N ALA A 32 30.37 -52.96 -12.72
CA ALA A 32 29.35 -52.28 -13.53
C ALA A 32 28.10 -51.93 -12.71
N ALA A 33 27.62 -52.84 -11.86
CA ALA A 33 26.48 -52.61 -10.99
C ALA A 33 26.73 -51.52 -9.94
N ARG A 34 27.94 -51.41 -9.39
CA ARG A 34 28.31 -50.33 -8.45
C ARG A 34 28.49 -48.98 -9.14
N SER A 35 28.95 -48.97 -10.39
CA SER A 35 29.12 -47.76 -11.20
C SER A 35 27.76 -47.13 -11.58
N THR A 36 26.79 -47.94 -12.01
CA THR A 36 25.46 -47.47 -12.37
C THR A 36 24.66 -47.00 -11.15
N SER A 37 24.81 -47.64 -9.99
CA SER A 37 24.21 -47.18 -8.73
C SER A 37 24.70 -45.78 -8.35
N LYS A 38 26.01 -45.50 -8.41
CA LYS A 38 26.53 -44.14 -8.10
C LYS A 38 26.08 -43.07 -9.09
N TYR A 39 25.86 -43.44 -10.35
CA TYR A 39 25.32 -42.53 -11.36
C TYR A 39 23.84 -42.24 -11.16
N LEU A 40 23.06 -43.26 -10.75
CA LEU A 40 21.65 -43.10 -10.39
C LEU A 40 21.50 -42.28 -9.11
N ASP A 41 22.34 -42.50 -8.10
CA ASP A 41 22.36 -41.71 -6.87
C ASP A 41 22.64 -40.23 -7.15
N LYS A 42 23.66 -39.91 -7.94
CA LYS A 42 23.94 -38.50 -8.35
C LYS A 42 22.83 -37.86 -9.17
N LYS A 43 22.10 -38.66 -9.96
CA LYS A 43 20.98 -38.14 -10.77
C LYS A 43 19.74 -37.95 -9.90
N ALA A 44 19.49 -38.84 -8.94
CA ALA A 44 18.44 -38.72 -7.93
C ALA A 44 18.72 -37.52 -7.01
N GLU A 45 19.96 -37.31 -6.60
CA GLU A 45 20.41 -36.17 -5.79
C GLU A 45 20.17 -34.84 -6.52
N ASN A 46 20.56 -34.74 -7.80
CA ASN A 46 20.26 -33.54 -8.62
C ASN A 46 18.76 -33.30 -8.88
N VAL A 47 17.93 -34.35 -8.84
CA VAL A 47 16.48 -34.22 -8.97
C VAL A 47 15.88 -33.77 -7.65
N ALA A 48 16.33 -34.32 -6.52
CA ALA A 48 15.93 -33.91 -5.18
C ALA A 48 16.27 -32.43 -4.92
N THR A 49 17.49 -31.99 -5.24
CA THR A 49 17.89 -30.58 -5.10
C THR A 49 17.05 -29.64 -5.99
N LYS A 50 16.67 -30.07 -7.19
CA LYS A 50 15.75 -29.29 -8.06
C LYS A 50 14.34 -29.23 -7.49
N GLN A 51 13.89 -30.31 -6.87
CA GLN A 51 12.58 -30.37 -6.21
C GLN A 51 12.55 -29.47 -4.98
N ASP A 52 13.61 -29.50 -4.16
CA ASP A 52 13.77 -28.60 -3.00
C ASP A 52 13.84 -27.13 -3.43
N ILE A 53 14.60 -26.80 -4.48
CA ILE A 53 14.66 -25.42 -5.00
C ILE A 53 13.29 -24.97 -5.50
N LYS A 54 12.53 -25.85 -6.16
CA LYS A 54 11.17 -25.55 -6.63
C LYS A 54 10.22 -25.34 -5.44
N GLU A 55 10.30 -26.20 -4.43
CA GLU A 55 9.45 -26.12 -3.24
C GLU A 55 9.76 -24.86 -2.41
N ILE A 56 11.05 -24.52 -2.25
CA ILE A 56 11.49 -23.28 -1.60
C ILE A 56 11.02 -22.06 -2.39
N THR A 57 11.13 -22.07 -3.73
CA THR A 57 10.65 -20.97 -4.58
C THR A 57 9.14 -20.80 -4.43
N GLN A 58 8.39 -21.90 -4.39
CA GLN A 58 6.94 -21.89 -4.26
C GLN A 58 6.50 -21.35 -2.90
N LYS A 59 7.18 -21.74 -1.81
CA LYS A 59 6.96 -21.18 -0.47
C LYS A 59 7.31 -19.69 -0.38
N ILE A 60 8.36 -19.23 -1.08
CA ILE A 60 8.71 -17.81 -1.16
C ILE A 60 7.65 -17.03 -1.93
N GLU A 61 7.11 -17.59 -3.02
CA GLU A 61 6.07 -16.95 -3.83
C GLU A 61 4.73 -16.88 -3.06
N GLU A 62 4.36 -17.96 -2.38
CA GLU A 62 3.20 -18.02 -1.47
C GLU A 62 3.34 -17.06 -0.29
N ALA A 63 4.54 -16.90 0.26
CA ALA A 63 4.80 -15.92 1.32
C ALA A 63 4.76 -14.48 0.79
N LYS A 64 5.17 -14.22 -0.45
CA LYS A 64 5.16 -12.87 -1.07
C LYS A 64 3.76 -12.39 -1.47
N GLN A 65 2.89 -13.29 -1.92
CA GLN A 65 1.50 -13.00 -2.28
C GLN A 65 0.76 -12.11 -1.25
N PRO A 66 0.68 -12.48 0.05
CA PRO A 66 -0.01 -11.66 1.05
C PRO A 66 0.69 -10.32 1.30
N PHE A 67 2.01 -10.23 1.14
CA PHE A 67 2.72 -8.94 1.25
C PHE A 67 2.37 -8.01 0.10
N PHE A 68 2.21 -8.52 -1.12
CA PHE A 68 1.80 -7.70 -2.26
C PHE A 68 0.37 -7.19 -2.11
N GLU A 69 -0.56 -8.05 -1.67
CA GLU A 69 -1.94 -7.64 -1.39
C GLU A 69 -2.01 -6.57 -0.29
N LEU A 70 -1.27 -6.74 0.81
CA LEU A 70 -1.21 -5.76 1.89
C LEU A 70 -0.59 -4.44 1.41
N GLN A 71 0.48 -4.51 0.61
CA GLN A 71 1.13 -3.33 0.06
C GLN A 71 0.20 -2.56 -0.89
N GLU A 72 -0.59 -3.27 -1.69
CA GLU A 72 -1.56 -2.69 -2.61
C GLU A 72 -2.72 -2.01 -1.85
N GLN A 73 -3.26 -2.67 -0.81
CA GLN A 73 -4.28 -2.10 0.06
C GLN A 73 -3.80 -0.84 0.77
N VAL A 74 -2.58 -0.88 1.33
CA VAL A 74 -1.96 0.28 2.00
C VAL A 74 -1.75 1.43 1.02
N LYS A 75 -1.25 1.15 -0.19
CA LYS A 75 -1.11 2.17 -1.25
C LYS A 75 -2.45 2.77 -1.65
N GLY A 76 -3.47 1.95 -1.90
CA GLY A 76 -4.81 2.41 -2.25
C GLY A 76 -5.44 3.26 -1.15
N PHE A 77 -5.33 2.83 0.11
CA PHE A 77 -5.83 3.60 1.25
C PHE A 77 -5.12 4.95 1.40
N HIS A 78 -3.79 4.98 1.28
CA HIS A 78 -3.04 6.23 1.32
C HIS A 78 -3.41 7.16 0.16
N GLN A 79 -3.56 6.65 -1.06
CA GLN A 79 -3.98 7.44 -2.22
C GLN A 79 -5.36 8.06 -2.00
N LEU A 80 -6.34 7.29 -1.51
CA LEU A 80 -7.68 7.81 -1.19
C LEU A 80 -7.63 8.87 -0.09
N ARG A 81 -6.82 8.65 0.94
CA ARG A 81 -6.62 9.61 2.03
C ARG A 81 -5.97 10.90 1.55
N PHE A 82 -4.94 10.83 0.71
CA PHE A 82 -4.32 12.00 0.11
C PHE A 82 -5.30 12.75 -0.79
N ALA A 83 -6.04 12.03 -1.65
CA ALA A 83 -7.07 12.62 -2.49
C ALA A 83 -8.14 13.35 -1.67
N ALA A 84 -8.58 12.79 -0.53
CA ALA A 84 -9.53 13.43 0.37
C ALA A 84 -8.95 14.69 1.05
N ILE A 85 -7.68 14.65 1.45
CA ILE A 85 -6.97 15.80 2.03
C ILE A 85 -6.83 16.93 0.99
N ASP A 86 -6.43 16.60 -0.23
CA ASP A 86 -6.30 17.58 -1.32
C ASP A 86 -7.66 18.20 -1.65
N ARG A 87 -8.72 17.40 -1.69
CA ARG A 87 -10.10 17.89 -1.89
C ARG A 87 -10.55 18.83 -0.78
N ARG A 88 -10.19 18.51 0.48
CA ARG A 88 -10.45 19.37 1.63
C ARG A 88 -9.70 20.69 1.50
N LEU A 89 -8.40 20.66 1.21
CA LEU A 89 -7.59 21.86 1.05
C LEU A 89 -8.12 22.76 -0.08
N GLN A 90 -8.45 22.16 -1.23
CA GLN A 90 -9.04 22.88 -2.35
C GLN A 90 -10.35 23.56 -1.97
N ALA A 91 -11.25 22.86 -1.27
CA ALA A 91 -12.51 23.45 -0.82
C ALA A 91 -12.31 24.67 0.09
N HIS A 92 -11.28 24.65 0.95
CA HIS A 92 -10.95 25.79 1.81
C HIS A 92 -10.36 26.97 1.02
N GLN A 93 -9.52 26.70 0.00
CA GLN A 93 -9.01 27.74 -0.91
C GLN A 93 -10.13 28.38 -1.73
N ASP A 94 -11.04 27.56 -2.26
CA ASP A 94 -12.21 28.04 -3.00
C ASP A 94 -13.11 28.88 -2.10
N ALA A 95 -13.32 28.50 -0.84
CA ALA A 95 -14.07 29.28 0.14
C ALA A 95 -13.46 30.68 0.34
N PHE A 96 -12.12 30.78 0.38
CA PHE A 96 -11.44 32.08 0.42
C PHE A 96 -11.71 32.92 -0.83
N VAL A 97 -11.64 32.31 -2.02
CA VAL A 97 -11.93 33.01 -3.28
C VAL A 97 -13.36 33.53 -3.31
N PHE A 98 -14.33 32.73 -2.87
CA PHE A 98 -15.73 33.16 -2.78
C PHE A 98 -15.94 34.25 -1.73
N TRP A 99 -15.23 34.19 -0.60
CA TRP A 99 -15.25 35.27 0.39
C TRP A 99 -14.72 36.59 -0.19
N VAL A 100 -13.57 36.58 -0.88
CA VAL A 100 -13.04 37.77 -1.58
C VAL A 100 -14.06 38.28 -2.61
N LYS A 101 -14.70 37.37 -3.34
CA LYS A 101 -15.74 37.72 -4.32
C LYS A 101 -16.94 38.39 -3.66
N LEU A 102 -17.42 37.88 -2.52
CA LEU A 102 -18.48 38.51 -1.73
C LEU A 102 -18.05 39.89 -1.25
N LEU A 103 -16.85 40.01 -0.67
CA LEU A 103 -16.30 41.27 -0.15
C LEU A 103 -16.28 42.37 -1.23
N ASN A 104 -15.81 42.04 -2.42
CA ASN A 104 -15.75 42.97 -3.56
C ASN A 104 -17.13 43.38 -4.11
N ASN A 105 -18.21 42.70 -3.69
CA ASN A 105 -19.56 42.95 -4.19
C ASN A 105 -20.57 43.32 -3.07
N VAL A 106 -20.12 43.55 -1.83
CA VAL A 106 -21.00 43.92 -0.70
C VAL A 106 -21.84 45.15 -1.01
N HIS A 107 -21.21 46.19 -1.57
CA HIS A 107 -21.84 47.46 -1.91
C HIS A 107 -22.18 47.59 -3.41
N SER A 108 -22.14 46.47 -4.14
CA SER A 108 -22.53 46.47 -5.56
C SER A 108 -24.04 46.54 -5.72
N GLU A 109 -24.50 46.77 -6.96
CA GLU A 109 -25.92 46.76 -7.29
C GLU A 109 -26.60 45.46 -6.84
N LYS A 110 -27.84 45.57 -6.36
CA LYS A 110 -28.59 44.45 -5.76
C LYS A 110 -28.59 43.20 -6.65
N GLN A 111 -28.80 43.35 -7.95
CA GLN A 111 -28.81 42.21 -8.88
C GLN A 111 -27.46 41.48 -8.92
N LYS A 112 -26.36 42.23 -9.05
CA LYS A 112 -25.01 41.68 -9.08
C LYS A 112 -24.66 41.01 -7.75
N LYS A 113 -24.99 41.64 -6.61
CA LYS A 113 -24.79 41.05 -5.29
C LYS A 113 -25.55 39.73 -5.13
N MET A 114 -26.83 39.70 -5.52
CA MET A 114 -27.65 38.48 -5.43
C MET A 114 -27.12 37.36 -6.33
N GLN A 115 -26.59 37.69 -7.51
CA GLN A 115 -25.92 36.71 -8.37
C GLN A 115 -24.71 36.09 -7.66
N VAL A 116 -23.83 36.91 -7.08
CA VAL A 116 -22.64 36.43 -6.34
C VAL A 116 -23.06 35.56 -5.15
N ILE A 117 -24.09 35.96 -4.40
CA ILE A 117 -24.62 35.13 -3.29
C ILE A 117 -25.12 33.78 -3.81
N GLY A 118 -25.84 33.74 -4.93
CA GLY A 118 -26.30 32.49 -5.54
C GLY A 118 -25.15 31.56 -5.92
N GLU A 119 -24.09 32.09 -6.53
CA GLU A 119 -22.88 31.30 -6.83
C GLU A 119 -22.19 30.77 -5.56
N CYS A 120 -22.17 31.57 -4.49
CA CYS A 120 -21.64 31.12 -3.20
C CYS A 120 -22.50 30.02 -2.56
N GLN A 121 -23.81 30.06 -2.76
CA GLN A 121 -24.73 28.99 -2.32
C GLN A 121 -24.52 27.71 -3.12
N GLU A 122 -24.32 27.79 -4.44
CA GLU A 122 -23.97 26.62 -5.25
C GLU A 122 -22.65 26.01 -4.81
N PHE A 123 -21.63 26.84 -4.57
CA PHE A 123 -20.36 26.40 -4.02
C PHE A 123 -20.57 25.66 -2.69
N TRP A 124 -21.34 26.25 -1.77
CA TRP A 124 -21.64 25.67 -0.48
C TRP A 124 -22.27 24.28 -0.60
N GLN A 125 -23.31 24.14 -1.41
CA GLN A 125 -24.02 22.87 -1.61
C GLN A 125 -23.09 21.77 -2.13
N ARG A 126 -22.11 22.14 -2.98
CA ARG A 126 -21.14 21.18 -3.55
C ARG A 126 -19.97 20.85 -2.63
N ASN A 127 -19.64 21.71 -1.67
CA ASN A 127 -18.37 21.64 -0.94
C ASN A 127 -18.49 21.61 0.59
N CYS A 128 -19.69 21.77 1.17
CA CYS A 128 -19.88 21.85 2.63
C CYS A 128 -19.39 20.62 3.41
N LEU A 129 -19.33 19.45 2.78
CA LEU A 129 -18.80 18.21 3.38
C LEU A 129 -17.27 18.20 3.46
N TYR A 130 -16.60 18.98 2.61
CA TYR A 130 -15.15 19.10 2.59
C TYR A 130 -14.64 20.26 3.44
N LEU A 131 -15.52 21.14 3.91
CA LEU A 131 -15.19 22.24 4.81
C LEU A 131 -15.17 21.76 6.26
N GLU A 132 -14.26 22.33 7.05
CA GLU A 132 -14.29 22.13 8.49
C GLU A 132 -15.57 22.74 9.10
N PRO A 133 -16.18 22.15 10.14
CA PRO A 133 -17.41 22.67 10.73
C PRO A 133 -17.35 24.15 11.12
N THR A 134 -16.23 24.60 11.69
CA THR A 134 -16.02 26.01 12.06
C THR A 134 -16.01 26.95 10.85
N VAL A 135 -15.32 26.56 9.78
CA VAL A 135 -15.27 27.30 8.51
C VAL A 135 -16.64 27.32 7.85
N ARG A 136 -17.36 26.19 7.92
CA ARG A 136 -18.70 26.03 7.39
C ARG A 136 -19.62 27.08 8.04
N ASP A 137 -19.72 27.06 9.36
CA ASP A 137 -20.61 27.96 10.10
C ASP A 137 -20.24 29.44 9.85
N ALA A 138 -18.95 29.78 9.88
CA ALA A 138 -18.46 31.13 9.61
C ALA A 138 -18.77 31.59 8.16
N PHE A 139 -18.65 30.71 7.17
CA PHE A 139 -18.96 31.06 5.78
C PHE A 139 -20.46 31.35 5.59
N THR A 140 -21.34 30.59 6.25
CA THR A 140 -22.79 30.86 6.24
C THR A 140 -23.11 32.19 6.92
N GLU A 141 -22.46 32.48 8.05
CA GLU A 141 -22.60 33.74 8.75
C GLU A 141 -22.19 34.93 7.87
N VAL A 142 -21.07 34.83 7.16
CA VAL A 142 -20.65 35.88 6.22
C VAL A 142 -21.64 36.05 5.08
N GLN A 143 -22.13 34.97 4.46
CA GLN A 143 -23.14 35.09 3.41
C GLN A 143 -24.37 35.86 3.89
N PHE A 144 -24.85 35.53 5.09
CA PHE A 144 -25.99 36.20 5.70
C PHE A 144 -25.68 37.67 6.04
N ALA A 145 -24.50 37.94 6.60
CA ALA A 145 -24.02 39.30 6.92
C ALA A 145 -23.95 40.19 5.68
N VAL A 146 -23.45 39.65 4.56
CA VAL A 146 -23.39 40.36 3.26
C VAL A 146 -24.78 40.61 2.70
N GLN A 147 -25.68 39.63 2.78
CA GLN A 147 -27.05 39.76 2.30
C GLN A 147 -27.83 40.84 3.05
N THR A 148 -27.62 40.94 4.37
CA THR A 148 -28.32 41.87 5.24
C THR A 148 -27.61 43.22 5.40
N HIS A 149 -26.40 43.38 4.84
CA HIS A 149 -25.56 44.56 5.07
C HIS A 149 -26.24 45.90 4.71
N ASP A 150 -26.94 45.97 3.58
CA ASP A 150 -27.66 47.21 3.17
C ASP A 150 -28.75 47.60 4.17
N PHE A 151 -29.42 46.60 4.75
CA PHE A 151 -30.44 46.82 5.77
C PHE A 151 -29.81 47.38 7.05
N HIS A 152 -28.62 46.87 7.42
CA HIS A 152 -27.87 47.40 8.55
C HIS A 152 -27.46 48.87 8.34
N MET A 153 -26.92 49.21 7.15
CA MET A 153 -26.55 50.60 6.84
C MET A 153 -27.74 51.55 6.85
N GLY A 154 -28.92 51.11 6.40
CA GLY A 154 -30.09 51.97 6.23
C GLY A 154 -30.96 52.16 7.47
N GLN A 155 -31.04 51.15 8.35
CA GLN A 155 -32.06 51.14 9.41
C GLN A 155 -31.54 50.94 10.84
N LEU A 156 -30.33 50.42 11.01
CA LEU A 156 -29.86 49.90 12.30
C LEU A 156 -28.73 50.71 12.94
N GLY A 157 -28.26 51.76 12.27
CA GLY A 157 -27.24 52.68 12.78
C GLY A 157 -25.81 52.16 12.60
N GLU A 158 -24.84 53.02 12.93
CA GLU A 158 -23.41 52.80 12.70
C GLU A 158 -22.87 51.61 13.50
N GLU A 159 -23.26 51.47 14.77
CA GLU A 159 -22.80 50.39 15.65
C GLU A 159 -23.12 49.00 15.08
N LYS A 160 -24.38 48.76 14.69
CA LYS A 160 -24.81 47.48 14.11
C LYS A 160 -24.22 47.24 12.73
N THR A 161 -23.94 48.30 11.97
CA THR A 161 -23.25 48.21 10.68
C THR A 161 -21.80 47.77 10.88
N SER A 162 -21.10 48.37 11.84
CA SER A 162 -19.72 48.01 12.22
C SER A 162 -19.66 46.56 12.68
N ALA A 163 -20.54 46.15 13.60
CA ALA A 163 -20.58 44.77 14.09
C ALA A 163 -20.85 43.76 12.96
N ASN A 164 -21.70 44.10 11.99
CA ASN A 164 -21.94 43.26 10.82
C ASN A 164 -20.72 43.21 9.89
N TRP A 165 -19.99 44.31 9.75
CA TRP A 165 -18.75 44.36 8.99
C TRP A 165 -17.64 43.51 9.62
N ASP A 166 -17.52 43.53 10.95
CA ASP A 166 -16.56 42.70 11.69
C ASP A 166 -16.77 41.21 11.40
N LYS A 167 -18.03 40.75 11.33
CA LYS A 167 -18.38 39.37 10.94
C LYS A 167 -17.89 39.03 9.53
N ILE A 168 -18.07 39.93 8.58
CA ILE A 168 -17.60 39.75 7.20
C ILE A 168 -16.07 39.62 7.18
N MET A 169 -15.37 40.43 7.98
CA MET A 169 -13.91 40.51 7.99
C MET A 169 -13.23 39.44 8.85
N ASP A 170 -13.93 38.76 9.76
CA ASP A 170 -13.34 37.74 10.63
C ASP A 170 -13.18 36.36 9.95
N PHE A 171 -13.89 36.12 8.84
CA PHE A 171 -13.85 34.82 8.16
C PHE A 171 -12.45 34.31 7.79
N PRO A 172 -11.52 35.13 7.24
CA PRO A 172 -10.15 34.69 6.98
C PRO A 172 -9.43 34.18 8.24
N THR A 173 -9.68 34.78 9.40
CA THR A 173 -9.10 34.34 10.69
C THR A 173 -9.55 32.92 11.00
N VAL A 174 -10.85 32.64 10.92
CA VAL A 174 -11.43 31.31 11.15
C VAL A 174 -10.87 30.31 10.14
N LEU A 175 -10.84 30.68 8.86
CA LEU A 175 -10.34 29.85 7.78
C LEU A 175 -8.87 29.48 7.96
N PHE A 176 -8.00 30.44 8.25
CA PHE A 176 -6.58 30.19 8.44
C PHE A 176 -6.31 29.36 9.69
N ASN A 177 -7.10 29.54 10.75
CA ASN A 177 -7.00 28.68 11.93
C ASN A 177 -7.38 27.23 11.65
N ALA A 178 -8.35 26.97 10.76
CA ALA A 178 -8.72 25.62 10.35
C ALA A 178 -7.67 24.94 9.44
N ILE A 179 -6.98 25.71 8.60
CA ILE A 179 -5.96 25.15 7.67
C ILE A 179 -4.58 25.03 8.33
N LYS A 180 -4.34 25.69 9.47
CA LYS A 180 -3.08 25.60 10.21
C LYS A 180 -2.77 24.12 10.50
N LEU A 181 -1.81 23.59 9.74
CA LEU A 181 -1.23 22.30 10.03
C LEU A 181 -0.56 22.40 11.39
N THR A 182 -0.87 21.46 12.30
CA THR A 182 -0.10 21.32 13.52
C THR A 182 1.37 21.22 13.10
N PRO A 183 2.24 22.13 13.55
CA PRO A 183 3.67 21.98 13.28
C PRO A 183 4.04 20.58 13.74
N ILE A 184 4.87 19.87 12.98
CA ILE A 184 5.36 18.56 13.38
C ILE A 184 6.14 18.77 14.69
N SER A 185 5.44 18.65 15.82
CA SER A 185 6.03 18.84 17.13
C SER A 185 7.08 17.76 17.31
N GLN A 186 8.12 18.06 18.08
CA GLN A 186 9.13 17.05 18.41
C GLN A 186 8.50 15.80 19.02
N GLU A 187 7.37 15.96 19.71
CA GLU A 187 6.54 14.86 20.23
C GLU A 187 5.98 13.94 19.12
N ASN A 188 5.50 14.48 18.00
CA ASN A 188 5.04 13.66 16.86
C ASN A 188 6.21 12.97 16.15
N LEU A 189 7.37 13.63 16.07
CA LEU A 189 8.61 13.03 15.58
C LEU A 189 9.12 11.91 16.50
N GLU A 190 9.03 12.09 17.81
CA GLU A 190 9.41 11.08 18.80
C GLU A 190 8.46 9.89 18.79
N LYS A 191 7.14 10.10 18.67
CA LYS A 191 6.18 9.00 18.49
C LYS A 191 6.45 8.20 17.23
N VAL A 192 6.76 8.87 16.12
CA VAL A 192 7.14 8.20 14.86
C VAL A 192 8.47 7.44 15.01
N ARG A 193 9.46 8.02 15.68
CA ARG A 193 10.76 7.37 15.94
C ARG A 193 10.64 6.17 16.88
N GLN A 194 9.84 6.28 17.94
CA GLN A 194 9.57 5.18 18.89
C GLN A 194 8.87 4.03 18.18
N HIS A 195 7.83 4.33 17.38
CA HIS A 195 7.13 3.31 16.62
C HIS A 195 8.03 2.60 15.59
N ALA A 196 8.92 3.34 14.91
CA ALA A 196 9.92 2.79 13.99
C ALA A 196 10.98 1.94 14.71
N ALA A 197 11.38 2.33 15.93
CA ALA A 197 12.32 1.56 16.74
C ALA A 197 11.69 0.25 17.24
N GLU A 198 10.42 0.27 17.64
CA GLU A 198 9.67 -0.91 18.09
C GLU A 198 9.46 -1.93 16.96
N THR A 199 9.11 -1.48 15.75
CA THR A 199 8.96 -2.35 14.58
C THR A 199 10.28 -3.00 14.17
N ASN A 200 11.39 -2.26 14.21
CA ASN A 200 12.72 -2.83 13.95
C ASN A 200 13.15 -3.84 15.03
N LYS A 201 12.76 -3.63 16.29
CA LYS A 201 13.06 -4.55 17.40
C LYS A 201 12.22 -5.83 17.30
N ALA A 202 10.96 -5.73 16.88
CA ALA A 202 10.10 -6.90 16.64
C ALA A 202 10.59 -7.76 15.46
N ASN A 203 11.14 -7.13 14.41
CA ASN A 203 11.67 -7.84 13.24
C ASN A 203 13.09 -8.41 13.43
N SER A 204 13.74 -8.13 14.57
CA SER A 204 15.09 -8.63 14.90
C SER A 204 15.12 -9.65 16.04
N ALA A 205 13.95 -10.03 16.58
CA ALA A 205 13.84 -11.14 17.52
C ALA A 205 13.89 -12.47 16.73
N PRO A 206 14.77 -13.42 17.10
CA PRO A 206 14.98 -14.69 16.40
C PRO A 206 13.81 -15.67 16.52
#